data_AF-A0A2M8KII7-F1
#
_entry.id   AF-A0A2M8KII7-F1
#
_cell.length_a   1.000
_cell.length_b   1.000
_cell.length_c   1.000
_cell.angle_alpha   90.00
_cell.angle_beta   90.00
_cell.angle_gamma   90.00
#
_symmetry.space_group_name_H-M   'P 1'
#
loop_
_entity.id
_entity.type
_entity.pdbx_description
1 polymer ?
#
loop_
_entity_poly.entity_id
_entity_poly.type
_entity_poly.pdbx_seq_one_letter_code
_entity_poly.pdbx_strand_id
1 'polypeptide(L)'
;MGDIIVLSKRKKSVLSKTDLTGFLKQATMLAKKKPATDVVRRIADKHELKQLLAVKLFEQLKLVGALSSDFFFCSLYVAGVIVENIGGVKIGFWAVDYLLAHEKTRQAEFLKNGGDVCFLICAVFPNWASRRTLSRDYFFQMGGALYLDFYYQTGLEIGFHMSQLFGPMVHIVREALPRL
;
A
#
# COMPACT_ATOMS: atom_id res chain seq x y z
N MET A 1 -46.25 -16.94 -17.25
CA MET A 1 -44.92 -17.45 -17.63
C MET A 1 -43.92 -16.58 -16.90
N GLY A 2 -43.38 -17.10 -15.80
CA GLY A 2 -42.47 -16.38 -14.93
C GLY A 2 -41.07 -16.94 -15.09
N ASP A 3 -40.11 -16.08 -15.37
CA ASP A 3 -38.69 -16.43 -15.37
C ASP A 3 -38.07 -16.00 -14.04
N ILE A 4 -37.68 -17.03 -13.29
CA ILE A 4 -36.90 -16.93 -12.06
C ILE A 4 -35.46 -16.60 -12.47
N ILE A 5 -35.03 -15.37 -12.20
CA ILE A 5 -33.62 -15.00 -12.31
C ILE A 5 -32.87 -15.72 -11.17
N VAL A 6 -32.14 -16.76 -11.54
CA VAL A 6 -31.24 -17.50 -10.64
C VAL A 6 -30.11 -16.56 -10.23
N LEU A 7 -30.20 -16.01 -9.02
CA LEU A 7 -29.07 -15.37 -8.34
C LEU A 7 -27.98 -16.42 -8.15
N SER A 8 -26.97 -16.39 -9.02
CA SER A 8 -25.80 -17.23 -8.89
C SER A 8 -25.11 -16.91 -7.56
N LYS A 9 -25.06 -17.91 -6.68
CA LYS A 9 -24.33 -17.87 -5.42
C LYS A 9 -22.87 -17.58 -5.73
N ARG A 10 -22.43 -16.33 -5.56
CA ARG A 10 -21.00 -16.00 -5.52
C ARG A 10 -20.37 -16.83 -4.40
N LYS A 11 -19.45 -17.70 -4.81
CA LYS A 11 -18.59 -18.51 -3.94
C LYS A 11 -18.05 -17.63 -2.82
N LYS A 12 -18.42 -17.94 -1.57
CA LYS A 12 -17.66 -17.52 -0.39
C LYS A 12 -16.21 -17.96 -0.63
N SER A 13 -15.29 -17.01 -0.72
CA SER A 13 -13.87 -17.31 -0.76
C SER A 13 -13.52 -18.01 0.55
N VAL A 14 -13.25 -19.31 0.43
CA VAL A 14 -12.67 -20.11 1.50
C VAL A 14 -11.20 -19.74 1.53
N LEU A 15 -10.85 -18.72 2.31
CA LEU A 15 -9.59 -18.66 3.04
C LEU A 15 -9.79 -17.77 4.27
N SER A 16 -10.42 -18.36 5.29
CA SER A 16 -10.60 -17.74 6.59
C SER A 16 -9.29 -17.85 7.40
N LYS A 17 -8.94 -16.76 8.09
CA LYS A 17 -8.00 -16.70 9.23
C LYS A 17 -6.51 -16.90 8.92
N THR A 18 -5.89 -15.90 8.30
CA THR A 18 -4.50 -15.58 8.61
C THR A 18 -4.49 -14.97 10.01
N ASP A 19 -4.23 -15.82 11.02
CA ASP A 19 -4.24 -15.48 12.44
C ASP A 19 -3.29 -14.30 12.72
N LEU A 20 -3.76 -13.26 13.41
CA LEU A 20 -2.97 -12.11 13.87
C LEU A 20 -1.68 -12.59 14.56
N THR A 21 -1.76 -13.71 15.26
CA THR A 21 -0.63 -14.41 15.90
C THR A 21 0.48 -14.76 14.89
N GLY A 22 0.12 -15.19 13.67
CA GLY A 22 1.06 -15.48 12.59
C GLY A 22 1.78 -14.22 12.09
N PHE A 23 1.05 -13.12 11.94
CA PHE A 23 1.64 -11.84 11.57
C PHE A 23 2.55 -11.27 12.66
N LEU A 24 2.15 -11.39 13.94
CA LEU A 24 2.99 -11.01 15.08
C LEU A 24 4.26 -11.87 15.16
N LYS A 25 4.18 -13.18 14.88
CA LYS A 25 5.35 -14.07 14.76
C LYS A 25 6.26 -13.65 13.61
N GLN A 26 5.71 -13.31 12.45
CA GLN A 26 6.50 -12.86 11.31
C GLN A 26 7.19 -11.52 11.61
N ALA A 27 6.47 -10.57 12.20
CA ALA A 27 7.02 -9.27 12.58
C ALA A 27 8.11 -9.39 13.65
N THR A 28 7.93 -10.27 14.64
CA THR A 28 8.95 -10.53 15.66
C THR A 28 10.16 -11.27 15.12
N MET A 29 9.98 -12.18 14.15
CA MET A 29 11.09 -12.79 13.43
C MET A 29 11.90 -11.76 12.64
N LEU A 30 11.22 -10.82 11.96
CA LEU A 30 11.86 -9.73 11.25
C LEU A 30 12.60 -8.78 12.22
N ALA A 31 12.00 -8.44 13.36
CA ALA A 31 12.62 -7.57 14.37
C ALA A 31 13.79 -8.22 15.13
N LYS A 32 13.78 -9.55 15.32
CA LYS A 32 14.90 -10.30 15.93
C LYS A 32 16.15 -10.32 15.06
N LYS A 33 16.00 -10.20 13.74
CA LYS A 33 17.10 -9.88 12.83
C LYS A 33 17.42 -8.38 12.96
N LYS A 34 17.92 -7.94 14.11
CA LYS A 34 18.38 -6.57 14.28
C LYS A 34 19.46 -6.25 13.23
N PRO A 35 19.25 -5.25 12.37
CA PRO A 35 20.36 -4.67 11.64
C PRO A 35 21.27 -3.98 12.66
N ALA A 36 22.56 -4.33 12.67
CA ALA A 36 23.55 -3.57 13.42
C ALA A 36 23.49 -2.10 12.98
N THR A 37 23.74 -1.18 13.91
CA THR A 37 23.62 0.29 13.77
C THR A 37 24.45 0.93 12.62
N ASP A 38 25.16 0.14 11.80
CA ASP A 38 25.91 0.55 10.60
C ASP A 38 25.15 0.43 9.27
N VAL A 39 23.87 0.01 9.31
CA VAL A 39 23.13 -0.45 8.12
C VAL A 39 22.81 0.63 7.08
N VAL A 40 22.81 1.93 7.43
CA VAL A 40 22.61 3.01 6.46
C VAL A 40 23.70 3.03 5.37
N ARG A 41 24.90 2.48 5.64
CA ARG A 41 26.01 2.39 4.66
C ARG A 41 26.09 1.06 3.89
N ARG A 42 25.25 0.06 4.22
CA ARG A 42 25.36 -1.32 3.67
C ARG A 42 24.09 -1.92 3.08
N ILE A 43 23.00 -1.17 2.94
CA ILE A 43 21.81 -1.69 2.25
C ILE A 43 22.09 -1.69 0.74
N ALA A 44 22.72 -2.76 0.25
CA ALA A 44 22.90 -3.02 -1.18
C ALA A 44 21.69 -3.75 -1.78
N ASP A 45 20.85 -4.37 -0.95
CA ASP A 45 19.73 -5.20 -1.38
C ASP A 45 18.36 -4.55 -1.09
N LYS A 46 17.53 -4.47 -2.14
CA LYS A 46 16.13 -4.03 -2.06
C LYS A 46 15.31 -4.91 -1.12
N HIS A 47 15.62 -6.20 -1.03
CA HIS A 47 14.89 -7.12 -0.15
C HIS A 47 15.11 -6.78 1.32
N GLU A 48 16.36 -6.54 1.72
CA GLU A 48 16.70 -6.12 3.09
C GLU A 48 16.06 -4.78 3.45
N LEU A 49 16.08 -3.82 2.51
CA LEU A 49 15.43 -2.52 2.71
C LEU A 49 13.92 -2.65 2.93
N LYS A 50 13.26 -3.53 2.17
CA LYS A 50 11.82 -3.79 2.31
C LYS A 50 11.51 -4.39 3.68
N GLN A 51 12.32 -5.33 4.16
CA GLN A 51 12.16 -5.91 5.49
C GLN A 51 12.36 -4.87 6.60
N LEU A 52 13.39 -4.03 6.48
CA LEU A 52 13.66 -2.97 7.45
C LEU A 52 12.49 -1.97 7.53
N LEU A 53 11.99 -1.52 6.39
CA LEU A 53 10.84 -0.63 6.31
C LEU A 53 9.59 -1.28 6.89
N ALA A 54 9.33 -2.55 6.59
CA ALA A 54 8.21 -3.29 7.17
C ALA A 54 8.28 -3.33 8.70
N VAL A 55 9.46 -3.61 9.27
CA VAL A 55 9.66 -3.61 10.73
C VAL A 55 9.39 -2.22 11.31
N LYS A 56 9.91 -1.17 10.69
CA LYS A 56 9.71 0.22 11.15
C LYS A 56 8.25 0.65 11.10
N LEU A 57 7.54 0.32 10.02
CA LEU A 57 6.10 0.60 9.91
C LEU A 57 5.32 -0.18 10.98
N PHE A 58 5.70 -1.42 11.25
CA PHE A 58 5.07 -2.23 12.29
C PHE A 58 5.36 -1.72 13.71
N GLU A 59 6.57 -1.24 13.99
CA GLU A 59 6.88 -0.53 15.24
C GLU A 59 6.00 0.71 15.41
N GLN A 60 5.80 1.48 14.34
CA GLN A 60 4.91 2.64 14.37
C GLN A 60 3.45 2.25 14.62
N LEU A 61 2.97 1.18 13.97
CA LEU A 61 1.63 0.62 14.21
C LEU A 61 1.40 0.24 15.67
N LYS A 62 2.40 -0.37 16.32
CA LYS A 62 2.36 -0.69 17.76
C LYS A 62 2.23 0.57 18.61
N LEU A 63 3.01 1.61 18.30
CA LEU A 63 3.01 2.86 19.07
C LEU A 63 1.66 3.57 19.03
N VAL A 64 0.97 3.53 17.88
CA VAL A 64 -0.35 4.16 17.71
C VAL A 64 -1.52 3.22 18.03
N GLY A 65 -1.27 1.99 18.50
CA GLY A 65 -2.29 1.00 18.85
C GLY A 65 -3.07 0.41 17.66
N ALA A 66 -2.60 0.61 16.43
CA ALA A 66 -3.27 0.15 15.20
C ALA A 66 -2.88 -1.30 14.82
N LEU A 67 -3.08 -2.24 15.74
CA LEU A 67 -2.70 -3.65 15.55
C LEU A 67 -3.87 -4.49 15.01
N SER A 68 -4.08 -4.45 13.69
CA SER A 68 -4.96 -5.37 12.97
C SER A 68 -4.23 -6.12 11.86
N SER A 69 -4.82 -7.22 11.39
CA SER A 69 -4.34 -7.96 10.20
C SER A 69 -4.21 -7.04 8.98
N ASP A 70 -5.16 -6.14 8.81
CA ASP A 70 -5.29 -5.28 7.65
C ASP A 70 -4.16 -4.24 7.64
N PHE A 71 -3.90 -3.62 8.79
CA PHE A 71 -2.76 -2.71 8.96
C PHE A 71 -1.43 -3.42 8.72
N PHE A 72 -1.29 -4.65 9.22
CA PHE A 72 -0.09 -5.43 8.96
C PHE A 72 0.10 -5.72 7.47
N PHE A 73 -0.95 -6.17 6.78
CA PHE A 73 -0.90 -6.47 5.35
C PHE A 73 -0.57 -5.22 4.51
N CYS A 74 -1.24 -4.10 4.81
CA CYS A 74 -0.93 -2.81 4.21
C CYS A 74 0.50 -2.35 4.50
N SER A 75 1.05 -2.58 5.70
CA SER A 75 2.42 -2.19 6.03
C SER A 75 3.48 -2.93 5.20
N LEU A 76 3.29 -4.23 4.99
CA LEU A 76 4.17 -5.04 4.12
C LEU A 76 4.08 -4.58 2.67
N TYR A 77 2.86 -4.31 2.21
CA TYR A 77 2.62 -3.83 0.86
C TYR A 77 3.30 -2.48 0.62
N VAL A 78 3.04 -1.52 1.49
CA VAL A 78 3.56 -0.16 1.41
C VAL A 78 5.08 -0.14 1.50
N ALA A 79 5.70 -0.97 2.34
CA ALA A 79 7.15 -1.13 2.35
C ALA A 79 7.68 -1.55 0.97
N GLY A 80 6.97 -2.45 0.27
CA GLY A 80 7.27 -2.80 -1.12
C GLY A 80 7.15 -1.62 -2.07
N VAL A 81 6.01 -0.92 -2.04
CA VAL A 81 5.75 0.26 -2.89
C VAL A 81 6.84 1.31 -2.72
N ILE A 82 7.24 1.61 -1.48
CA ILE A 82 8.31 2.57 -1.20
C ILE A 82 9.61 2.08 -1.84
N VAL A 83 10.06 0.86 -1.54
CA VAL A 83 11.34 0.33 -2.04
C VAL A 83 11.41 0.22 -3.56
N GLU A 84 10.33 -0.20 -4.20
CA GLU A 84 10.24 -0.31 -5.66
C GLU A 84 10.36 1.07 -6.33
N ASN A 85 10.04 2.14 -5.60
CA ASN A 85 10.11 3.52 -6.08
C ASN A 85 11.22 4.35 -5.40
N ILE A 86 12.12 3.73 -4.64
CA ILE A 86 13.36 4.37 -4.18
C ILE A 86 14.27 4.58 -5.39
N GLY A 87 14.59 5.86 -5.66
CA GLY A 87 15.17 6.31 -6.94
C GLY A 87 14.23 7.22 -7.75
N GLY A 88 12.99 7.38 -7.28
CA GLY A 88 11.96 8.24 -7.85
C GLY A 88 10.84 7.41 -8.47
N VAL A 89 9.60 7.90 -8.34
CA VAL A 89 8.51 7.48 -9.23
C VAL A 89 9.02 7.71 -10.65
N LYS A 90 8.96 6.70 -11.53
CA LYS A 90 9.33 6.87 -12.95
C LYS A 90 8.66 8.15 -13.45
N ILE A 91 9.48 9.18 -13.67
CA ILE A 91 9.10 10.61 -13.72
C ILE A 91 8.08 10.92 -14.85
N GLY A 92 7.80 9.95 -15.72
CA GLY A 92 6.87 10.08 -16.84
C GLY A 92 5.41 9.68 -16.59
N PHE A 93 5.04 9.04 -15.46
CA PHE A 93 3.65 8.62 -15.23
C PHE A 93 3.12 9.07 -13.85
N TRP A 94 2.19 10.03 -13.87
CA TRP A 94 1.38 10.45 -12.73
C TRP A 94 0.17 9.55 -12.54
N ALA A 95 -0.49 9.64 -11.39
CA ALA A 95 -1.72 8.89 -11.11
C ALA A 95 -2.81 9.08 -12.19
N VAL A 96 -2.90 10.26 -12.81
CA VAL A 96 -3.82 10.52 -13.93
C VAL A 96 -3.39 9.79 -15.19
N ASP A 97 -2.09 9.69 -15.49
CA ASP A 97 -1.59 8.96 -16.65
C ASP A 97 -1.89 7.46 -16.53
N TYR A 98 -1.79 6.92 -15.31
CA TYR A 98 -2.23 5.58 -14.99
C TYR A 98 -3.74 5.37 -15.21
N LEU A 99 -4.57 6.32 -14.79
CA LEU A 99 -6.01 6.27 -15.04
C LEU A 99 -6.32 6.31 -16.55
N LEU A 100 -5.65 7.17 -17.31
CA LEU A 100 -5.80 7.25 -18.77
C LEU A 100 -5.32 5.97 -19.47
N ALA A 101 -4.23 5.37 -18.99
CA ALA A 101 -3.75 4.09 -19.50
C ALA A 101 -4.75 2.96 -19.18
N HIS A 102 -5.37 2.96 -18.00
CA HIS A 102 -6.44 2.05 -17.65
C HIS A 102 -7.64 2.20 -18.60
N GLU A 103 -8.11 3.42 -18.85
CA GLU A 103 -9.24 3.65 -19.76
C GLU A 103 -8.99 3.14 -21.18
N LYS A 104 -7.73 3.25 -21.66
CA LYS A 104 -7.34 2.77 -22.99
C LYS A 104 -7.18 1.25 -23.07
N THR A 105 -6.60 0.63 -22.06
CA THR A 105 -6.18 -0.79 -22.11
C THR A 105 -7.07 -1.74 -21.31
N ARG A 106 -7.91 -1.19 -20.42
CA ARG A 106 -8.70 -1.91 -19.42
C ARG A 106 -7.88 -2.83 -18.50
N GLN A 107 -6.56 -2.63 -18.40
CA GLN A 107 -5.72 -3.40 -17.49
C GLN A 107 -5.83 -2.84 -16.06
N ALA A 108 -6.23 -3.69 -15.11
CA ALA A 108 -6.42 -3.30 -13.72
C ALA A 108 -5.11 -2.88 -13.03
N GLU A 109 -3.95 -3.38 -13.48
CA GLU A 109 -2.64 -3.04 -12.91
C GLU A 109 -2.38 -1.52 -12.95
N PHE A 110 -2.87 -0.82 -13.97
CA PHE A 110 -2.75 0.63 -14.03
C PHE A 110 -3.51 1.33 -12.89
N LEU A 111 -4.64 0.80 -12.42
CA LEU A 111 -5.35 1.35 -11.26
C LEU A 111 -4.51 1.22 -9.99
N LYS A 112 -3.95 0.02 -9.74
CA LYS A 112 -3.05 -0.23 -8.62
C LYS A 112 -1.84 0.72 -8.67
N ASN A 113 -1.19 0.84 -9.82
CA ASN A 113 -0.01 1.68 -9.98
C ASN A 113 -0.36 3.18 -9.81
N GLY A 114 -1.53 3.62 -10.26
CA GLY A 114 -2.04 4.96 -9.99
C GLY A 114 -2.30 5.20 -8.49
N GLY A 115 -2.87 4.22 -7.79
CA GLY A 115 -3.04 4.23 -6.33
C GLY A 115 -1.70 4.30 -5.59
N ASP A 116 -0.72 3.51 -6.01
CA ASP A 116 0.65 3.50 -5.46
C ASP A 116 1.32 4.87 -5.62
N VAL A 117 1.18 5.52 -6.77
CA VAL A 117 1.71 6.88 -7.00
C VAL A 117 1.02 7.91 -6.13
N CYS A 118 -0.31 7.85 -6.01
CA CYS A 118 -1.06 8.72 -5.08
C CYS A 118 -0.54 8.57 -3.65
N PHE A 119 -0.33 7.33 -3.22
CA PHE A 119 0.18 7.02 -1.89
C PHE A 119 1.56 7.62 -1.67
N LEU A 120 2.49 7.43 -2.61
CA LEU A 120 3.85 7.98 -2.53
C LEU A 120 3.87 9.51 -2.48
N ILE A 121 3.04 10.18 -3.29
CA ILE A 121 2.90 11.65 -3.25
C ILE A 121 2.39 12.09 -1.88
N CYS A 122 1.39 11.40 -1.33
CA CYS A 122 0.76 11.79 -0.07
C CYS A 122 1.63 11.51 1.15
N ALA A 123 2.41 10.43 1.14
CA ALA A 123 3.13 9.88 2.28
C ALA A 123 4.64 10.19 2.28
N VAL A 124 5.28 10.18 1.10
CA VAL A 124 6.75 10.27 0.97
C VAL A 124 7.18 11.61 0.39
N PHE A 125 6.46 12.11 -0.61
CA PHE A 125 6.81 13.33 -1.35
C PHE A 125 5.75 14.42 -1.25
N PRO A 126 5.37 14.89 -0.04
CA PRO A 126 4.30 15.87 0.11
C PRO A 126 4.59 17.18 -0.65
N ASN A 127 5.86 17.55 -0.79
CA ASN A 127 6.31 18.73 -1.53
C ASN A 127 6.23 18.58 -3.06
N TRP A 128 5.95 17.38 -3.58
CA TRP A 128 5.71 17.19 -5.02
C TRP A 128 4.31 17.62 -5.44
N ALA A 129 3.32 17.46 -4.54
CA ALA A 129 1.97 17.95 -4.79
C ALA A 129 1.95 19.48 -4.94
N SER A 130 2.69 20.19 -4.10
CA SER A 130 2.76 21.67 -4.13
C SER A 130 3.51 22.25 -5.34
N ARG A 131 4.28 21.44 -6.06
CA ARG A 131 4.98 21.86 -7.29
C ARG A 131 4.08 21.79 -8.54
N ARG A 132 2.82 21.40 -8.38
CA ARG A 132 1.87 21.14 -9.47
C ARG A 132 0.51 21.75 -9.16
N THR A 133 -0.34 21.76 -10.17
CA THR A 133 -1.70 22.34 -10.14
C THR A 133 -2.68 21.54 -9.26
N LEU A 134 -2.36 20.29 -8.92
CA LEU A 134 -3.23 19.40 -8.16
C LEU A 134 -2.85 19.37 -6.68
N SER A 135 -3.84 19.53 -5.81
CA SER A 135 -3.64 19.53 -4.36
C SER A 135 -3.29 18.14 -3.83
N ARG A 136 -2.69 18.09 -2.63
CA ARG A 136 -2.46 16.82 -1.92
C ARG A 136 -3.77 16.08 -1.63
N ASP A 137 -4.84 16.82 -1.32
CA ASP A 137 -6.15 16.24 -1.03
C ASP A 137 -6.75 15.54 -2.26
N TYR A 138 -6.48 16.06 -3.46
CA TYR A 138 -6.86 15.39 -4.70
C TYR A 138 -6.22 14.00 -4.82
N PHE A 139 -4.89 13.90 -4.62
CA PHE A 139 -4.20 12.61 -4.63
C PHE A 139 -4.66 11.70 -3.50
N PHE A 140 -5.02 12.26 -2.35
CA PHE A 140 -5.53 11.50 -1.22
C PHE A 140 -6.84 10.79 -1.55
N GLN A 141 -7.80 11.51 -2.13
CA GLN A 141 -9.09 10.96 -2.53
C GLN A 141 -8.94 9.97 -3.71
N MET A 142 -8.16 10.37 -4.72
CA MET A 142 -7.93 9.56 -5.91
C MET A 142 -7.24 8.23 -5.58
N GLY A 143 -6.25 8.23 -4.67
CA GLY A 143 -5.53 7.02 -4.31
C GLY A 143 -6.42 5.94 -3.69
N GLY A 144 -7.29 6.33 -2.74
CA GLY A 144 -8.26 5.41 -2.15
C GLY A 144 -9.25 4.84 -3.18
N ALA A 145 -9.76 5.69 -4.07
CA ALA A 145 -10.68 5.29 -5.13
C ALA A 145 -10.05 4.31 -6.12
N LEU A 146 -8.82 4.57 -6.58
CA LEU A 146 -8.10 3.69 -7.51
C LEU A 146 -7.85 2.29 -6.94
N TYR A 147 -7.54 2.17 -5.64
CA TYR A 147 -7.42 0.86 -5.00
C TYR A 147 -8.77 0.15 -4.87
N LEU A 148 -9.85 0.88 -4.63
CA LEU A 148 -11.19 0.31 -4.57
C LEU A 148 -11.62 -0.23 -5.95
N ASP A 149 -11.39 0.53 -7.01
CA ASP A 149 -11.67 0.10 -8.38
C ASP A 149 -10.81 -1.11 -8.78
N PHE A 150 -9.52 -1.10 -8.40
CA PHE A 150 -8.65 -2.25 -8.56
C PHE A 150 -9.21 -3.51 -7.88
N TYR A 151 -9.72 -3.38 -6.66
CA TYR A 151 -10.38 -4.48 -5.96
C TYR A 151 -11.64 -4.95 -6.69
N TYR A 152 -12.50 -4.05 -7.15
CA TYR A 152 -13.72 -4.44 -7.87
C TYR A 152 -13.42 -5.18 -9.17
N GLN A 153 -12.32 -4.86 -9.85
CA GLN A 153 -11.93 -5.54 -11.08
C GLN A 153 -11.22 -6.88 -10.85
N THR A 154 -10.40 -6.99 -9.81
CA THR A 154 -9.50 -8.15 -9.62
C THR A 154 -9.91 -9.09 -8.49
N GLY A 155 -10.70 -8.60 -7.53
CA GLY A 155 -11.01 -9.30 -6.28
C GLY A 155 -9.82 -9.39 -5.30
N LEU A 156 -8.70 -8.72 -5.58
CA LEU A 156 -7.50 -8.79 -4.72
C LEU A 156 -7.64 -7.94 -3.47
N GLU A 157 -7.58 -8.58 -2.31
CA GLU A 157 -7.85 -7.97 -0.99
C GLU A 157 -6.98 -6.75 -0.68
N ILE A 158 -5.77 -6.67 -1.22
CA ILE A 158 -4.91 -5.49 -1.02
C ILE A 158 -5.56 -4.19 -1.50
N GLY A 159 -6.31 -4.24 -2.61
CA GLY A 159 -7.06 -3.07 -3.09
C GLY A 159 -8.14 -2.66 -2.10
N PHE A 160 -8.85 -3.63 -1.52
CA PHE A 160 -9.85 -3.35 -0.50
C PHE A 160 -9.22 -2.74 0.75
N HIS A 161 -8.21 -3.38 1.34
CA HIS A 161 -7.56 -2.87 2.55
C HIS A 161 -6.91 -1.52 2.34
N MET A 162 -6.18 -1.32 1.23
CA MET A 162 -5.57 -0.03 0.92
C MET A 162 -6.60 1.07 0.65
N SER A 163 -7.78 0.76 0.08
CA SER A 163 -8.84 1.76 -0.08
C SER A 163 -9.38 2.26 1.26
N GLN A 164 -9.57 1.36 2.24
CA GLN A 164 -10.09 1.70 3.57
C GLN A 164 -9.03 2.36 4.45
N LEU A 165 -7.79 1.89 4.35
CA LEU A 165 -6.69 2.31 5.21
C LEU A 165 -5.75 3.32 4.54
N PHE A 166 -6.11 3.87 3.38
CA PHE A 166 -5.25 4.80 2.63
C PHE A 166 -4.75 5.95 3.52
N GLY A 167 -5.68 6.66 4.16
CA GLY A 167 -5.37 7.79 5.03
C GLY A 167 -4.55 7.43 6.26
N PRO A 168 -5.00 6.46 7.07
CA PRO A 168 -4.22 5.94 8.19
C PRO A 168 -2.79 5.54 7.80
N MET A 169 -2.62 4.80 6.70
CA MET A 169 -1.32 4.34 6.23
C MET A 169 -0.43 5.51 5.76
N VAL A 170 -0.99 6.51 5.08
CA VAL A 170 -0.26 7.74 4.73
C VAL A 170 0.30 8.41 6.00
N HIS A 171 -0.50 8.47 7.06
CA HIS A 171 -0.06 9.07 8.33
C HIS A 171 1.04 8.26 9.01
N ILE A 172 0.84 6.94 9.14
CA ILE A 172 1.82 6.01 9.74
C ILE A 172 3.17 6.10 9.02
N VAL A 173 3.17 6.08 7.70
CA VAL A 173 4.41 6.20 6.91
C VAL A 173 5.10 7.54 7.15
N ARG A 174 4.36 8.65 7.16
CA ARG A 174 4.93 9.98 7.40
C ARG A 174 5.59 10.11 8.75
N GLU A 175 5.09 9.43 9.77
CA GLU A 175 5.68 9.43 11.10
C GLU A 175 6.86 8.46 11.22
N ALA A 176 6.82 7.35 10.48
CA ALA A 176 7.88 6.34 10.50
C ALA A 176 9.12 6.75 9.70
N LEU A 177 8.96 7.45 8.56
CA LEU A 177 10.05 7.75 7.64
C LEU A 177 11.15 8.67 8.19
N PRO A 178 10.85 9.76 8.93
CA PRO A 178 11.88 10.61 9.53
C PRO A 178 12.74 9.91 10.61
N ARG A 179 12.38 8.68 11.00
CA ARG A 179 13.05 7.89 12.06
C ARG A 179 13.90 6.74 11.50
N LEU A 180 14.17 6.75 10.19
CA LEU A 180 15.13 5.88 9.49
C LEU A 180 16.46 6.60 9.31
#